data_AF-A0R841-F1
#
_entry.id   AF-A0R841-F1
#
_cell.length_a   1.000
_cell.length_b   1.000
_cell.length_c   1.000
_cell.angle_alpha   90.00
_cell.angle_beta   90.00
_cell.angle_gamma   90.00
#
_symmetry.space_group_name_H-M   'P 1'
#
loop_
_entity.id
_entity.type
_entity.pdbx_description
1 polymer ?
#
loop_
_entity_poly.entity_id
_entity_poly.type
_entity_poly.pdbx_seq_one_letter_code
_entity_poly.pdbx_strand_id
1 'polypeptide(L)'
;MDTEASDKSINGGALTDRVDEFVTKRVSVNKVTLSKMMGIKSLFNDELPDDAKDTEIVSYFLEKSFACLLQSGEIARRLQKLIE
;
A
#
# COMPACT_ATOMS: atom_id res chain seq x y z
N MET A 1 19.55 -12.14 45.45
CA MET A 1 20.67 -11.19 45.46
C MET A 1 21.49 -11.46 44.21
N ASP A 2 21.68 -10.62 43.20
CA ASP A 2 21.21 -9.31 42.72
C ASP A 2 21.72 -9.29 41.25
N THR A 3 20.88 -9.02 40.24
CA THR A 3 20.89 -7.82 39.34
C THR A 3 22.30 -7.50 38.75
N GLU A 4 22.57 -7.39 37.44
CA GLU A 4 22.04 -6.46 36.42
C GLU A 4 22.43 -6.85 34.96
N ALA A 5 21.78 -6.16 34.02
CA ALA A 5 21.79 -6.26 32.57
C ALA A 5 23.15 -6.03 31.85
N SER A 6 23.27 -6.54 30.62
CA SER A 6 23.71 -5.67 29.52
C SER A 6 23.37 -6.23 28.13
N ASP A 7 22.83 -5.31 27.34
CA ASP A 7 22.43 -5.37 25.95
C ASP A 7 23.63 -5.59 25.02
N LYS A 8 23.47 -6.45 23.99
CA LYS A 8 24.22 -6.27 22.75
C LYS A 8 23.44 -6.77 21.55
N SER A 9 22.69 -5.81 21.03
CA SER A 9 22.14 -5.72 19.68
C SER A 9 23.10 -6.15 18.54
N ILE A 10 22.45 -6.37 17.39
CA ILE A 10 22.95 -6.37 16.01
C ILE A 10 23.59 -7.67 15.52
N ASN A 11 22.81 -8.41 14.71
CA ASN A 11 23.34 -8.84 13.43
C ASN A 11 22.33 -8.51 12.34
N GLY A 12 22.51 -7.30 11.77
CA GLY A 12 21.83 -6.85 10.56
C GLY A 12 22.20 -7.80 9.44
N GLY A 13 21.28 -8.71 9.12
CA GLY A 13 21.33 -9.52 7.92
C GLY A 13 21.27 -8.61 6.70
N ALA A 14 22.43 -8.52 6.04
CA ALA A 14 22.69 -8.05 4.69
C ALA A 14 21.48 -7.51 3.89
N LEU A 15 21.49 -6.19 3.70
CA LEU A 15 20.79 -5.47 2.65
C LEU A 15 21.37 -5.83 1.29
N THR A 16 21.07 -7.02 0.77
CA THR A 16 21.29 -7.35 -0.65
C THR A 16 20.24 -8.35 -1.11
N ASP A 17 19.07 -7.84 -1.45
CA ASP A 17 18.39 -8.28 -2.66
C ASP A 17 17.41 -7.18 -3.07
N ARG A 18 17.52 -6.69 -4.31
CA ARG A 18 16.50 -5.84 -4.91
C ARG A 18 15.31 -6.75 -5.21
N VAL A 19 14.58 -7.13 -4.16
CA VAL A 19 13.31 -7.84 -4.29
C VAL A 19 12.29 -6.81 -4.70
N ASP A 20 11.67 -6.99 -5.86
CA ASP A 20 10.49 -6.23 -6.24
C ASP A 20 9.54 -6.13 -5.04
N GLU A 21 9.34 -4.90 -4.53
CA GLU A 21 8.70 -4.61 -3.24
C GLU A 21 7.16 -4.76 -3.31
N PHE A 22 6.68 -5.71 -4.11
CA PHE A 22 5.26 -5.96 -4.28
C PHE A 22 4.77 -6.95 -3.22
N VAL A 23 4.09 -6.42 -2.21
CA VAL A 23 3.37 -7.24 -1.24
C VAL A 23 2.04 -7.72 -1.86
N THR A 24 1.98 -8.99 -2.26
CA THR A 24 0.74 -9.59 -2.76
C THR A 24 -0.13 -10.07 -1.61
N LYS A 25 -1.25 -9.39 -1.34
CA LYS A 25 -2.30 -9.83 -0.42
C LYS A 25 -3.65 -9.86 -1.11
N ARG A 26 -4.49 -10.83 -0.75
CA ARG A 26 -5.87 -10.89 -1.26
C ARG A 26 -6.68 -9.74 -0.68
N VAL A 27 -7.21 -8.89 -1.56
CA VAL A 27 -8.12 -7.80 -1.20
C VAL A 27 -9.52 -8.16 -1.66
N SER A 28 -10.48 -8.13 -0.74
CA SER A 28 -11.90 -8.28 -1.08
C SER A 28 -12.47 -6.91 -1.43
N VAL A 29 -12.98 -6.75 -2.65
CA VAL A 29 -13.60 -5.50 -3.12
C VAL A 29 -15.10 -5.74 -3.32
N ASN A 30 -15.94 -4.82 -2.83
CA ASN A 30 -17.38 -4.89 -3.08
C ASN A 30 -17.65 -4.75 -4.58
N LYS A 31 -18.56 -5.56 -5.11
CA LYS A 31 -19.01 -5.53 -6.51
C LYS A 31 -19.39 -4.13 -7.01
N VAL A 32 -20.06 -3.32 -6.20
CA VAL A 32 -20.44 -1.94 -6.57
C VAL A 32 -19.20 -1.07 -6.79
N THR A 33 -18.21 -1.18 -5.90
CA THR A 33 -16.94 -0.46 -6.03
C THR A 33 -16.18 -0.92 -7.26
N LEU A 34 -16.11 -2.24 -7.49
CA LEU A 34 -15.48 -2.82 -8.67
C LEU A 34 -16.12 -2.30 -9.96
N SER A 35 -17.45 -2.31 -10.05
CA SER A 35 -18.17 -1.79 -11.22
C SER A 35 -17.89 -0.32 -11.47
N LYS A 36 -17.75 0.50 -10.42
CA LYS A 36 -17.37 1.91 -10.56
C LYS A 36 -15.93 2.06 -11.08
N MET A 37 -14.98 1.31 -10.53
CA MET A 37 -13.58 1.28 -11.00
C MET A 37 -13.51 0.91 -12.49
N MET A 38 -14.22 -0.13 -12.91
CA MET A 38 -14.28 -0.52 -14.33
C MET A 38 -14.95 0.55 -15.20
N GLY A 39 -16.04 1.15 -14.72
CA GLY A 39 -16.78 2.16 -15.46
C GLY A 39 -15.99 3.45 -15.73
N ILE A 40 -15.02 3.77 -14.87
CA ILE A 40 -14.14 4.94 -15.05
C ILE A 40 -12.77 4.58 -15.62
N LYS A 41 -12.46 3.30 -15.89
CA LYS A 41 -11.18 2.84 -16.45
C LYS A 41 -10.79 3.64 -17.70
N SER A 42 -11.77 3.90 -18.57
CA SER A 42 -11.56 4.62 -19.84
C SER A 42 -11.00 6.03 -19.67
N LEU A 43 -11.16 6.65 -18.49
CA LEU A 43 -10.60 7.96 -18.18
C LEU A 43 -9.10 7.91 -17.88
N PHE A 44 -8.52 6.71 -17.75
CA PHE A 44 -7.12 6.46 -17.37
C PHE A 44 -6.41 5.58 -18.40
N ASN A 45 -6.87 5.53 -19.65
CA ASN A 45 -6.26 4.71 -20.71
C ASN A 45 -4.80 5.09 -21.00
N ASP A 46 -4.39 6.32 -20.69
CA ASP A 46 -2.98 6.72 -20.84
C ASP A 46 -2.08 6.14 -19.74
N GLU A 47 -2.66 5.68 -18.63
CA GLU A 47 -1.96 5.15 -17.44
C GLU A 47 -2.14 3.63 -17.27
N LEU A 48 -3.16 3.05 -17.89
CA LEU A 48 -3.48 1.63 -17.84
C LEU A 48 -3.27 0.99 -19.21
N PRO A 49 -2.67 -0.22 -19.28
CA PRO A 49 -2.59 -0.93 -20.55
C PRO A 49 -4.00 -1.23 -21.11
N ASP A 50 -4.12 -1.23 -22.44
CA ASP A 50 -5.40 -1.44 -23.15
C ASP A 50 -6.08 -2.76 -22.70
N ASP A 51 -5.27 -3.80 -22.52
CA ASP A 51 -5.68 -5.14 -22.09
C ASP A 51 -5.57 -5.39 -20.58
N ALA A 52 -5.45 -4.31 -19.77
CA ALA A 52 -5.36 -4.42 -18.31
C ALA A 52 -6.49 -5.29 -17.75
N LYS A 53 -6.12 -6.31 -16.97
CA LYS A 53 -7.01 -7.20 -16.26
C LYS A 53 -7.68 -6.49 -15.10
N ASP A 54 -8.82 -7.00 -14.67
CA ASP A 54 -9.57 -6.46 -13.53
C ASP A 54 -8.71 -6.25 -12.28
N THR A 55 -7.80 -7.18 -11.99
CA THR A 55 -6.88 -7.10 -10.84
C THR A 55 -5.88 -5.97 -10.95
N GLU A 56 -5.40 -5.67 -12.16
CA GLU A 56 -4.46 -4.59 -12.43
C GLU A 56 -5.16 -3.24 -12.31
N ILE A 57 -6.39 -3.15 -12.83
CA ILE A 57 -7.26 -1.98 -12.69
C ILE A 57 -7.54 -1.69 -11.21
N VAL A 58 -7.91 -2.72 -10.43
CA VAL A 58 -8.14 -2.58 -8.98
C VAL A 58 -6.87 -2.13 -8.27
N SER A 59 -5.71 -2.71 -8.60
CA SER A 59 -4.43 -2.36 -7.99
C SER A 59 -4.08 -0.89 -8.26
N TYR A 60 -4.24 -0.45 -9.51
CA TYR A 60 -4.07 0.94 -9.92
C TYR A 60 -4.95 1.89 -9.12
N PHE A 61 -6.25 1.62 -9.02
CA PHE A 61 -7.16 2.50 -8.26
C PHE A 61 -6.84 2.53 -6.76
N LEU A 62 -6.41 1.40 -6.18
CA LEU A 62 -5.99 1.36 -4.78
C LEU A 62 -4.75 2.22 -4.54
N GLU A 63 -3.75 2.14 -5.43
CA GLU A 63 -2.54 2.93 -5.36
C GLU A 63 -2.84 4.43 -5.48
N LYS A 64 -3.61 4.84 -6.50
CA LYS A 64 -4.03 6.24 -6.68
C LYS A 64 -4.85 6.76 -5.50
N SER A 65 -5.74 5.94 -4.96
CA SER A 65 -6.55 6.31 -3.78
C SER A 65 -5.68 6.53 -2.56
N PHE A 66 -4.70 5.65 -2.32
CA PHE A 66 -3.78 5.78 -1.21
C PHE A 66 -2.87 7.00 -1.37
N ALA A 67 -2.34 7.24 -2.57
CA ALA A 67 -1.55 8.43 -2.89
C ALA A 67 -2.35 9.72 -2.64
N CYS A 68 -3.63 9.77 -3.04
CA CYS A 68 -4.52 10.89 -2.76
C CYS A 68 -4.70 11.12 -1.25
N LEU A 69 -4.94 10.05 -0.48
CA LEU A 69 -5.05 10.14 0.99
C LEU A 69 -3.74 10.64 1.62
N LEU A 70 -2.59 10.18 1.13
CA LEU A 70 -1.28 10.61 1.60
C LEU A 70 -1.06 12.11 1.34
N GLN A 71 -1.32 12.56 0.11
CA GLN A 71 -1.18 13.97 -0.29
C GLN A 71 -2.15 14.90 0.44
N SER A 72 -3.33 14.41 0.81
CA SER A 72 -4.31 15.20 1.58
C SER A 72 -3.91 15.48 3.03
N GLY A 73 -2.86 14.82 3.53
CA GLY A 73 -2.46 14.88 4.95
C GLY A 73 -3.40 14.17 5.92
N GLU A 74 -4.46 13.51 5.43
CA GLU A 74 -5.38 12.70 6.26
C GLU A 74 -4.64 11.59 7.00
N ILE A 75 -3.73 10.88 6.32
CA ILE A 75 -2.95 9.81 6.94
C ILE A 75 -2.10 10.35 8.11
N ALA A 76 -1.38 11.45 7.90
CA ALA A 76 -0.57 12.08 8.95
C ALA A 76 -1.42 12.49 10.17
N ARG A 77 -2.59 13.12 9.93
CA ARG A 77 -3.53 13.50 10.99
C ARG A 77 -4.05 12.29 11.77
N ARG A 78 -4.33 11.16 11.11
CA ARG A 78 -4.78 9.94 11.80
C ARG A 78 -3.66 9.26 12.59
N LEU A 79 -2.43 9.27 12.07
CA LEU A 79 -1.28 8.74 12.79
C LEU A 79 -0.99 9.55 14.04
N GLN A 80 -1.10 10.88 13.99
CA GLN A 80 -0.93 11.73 15.17
C GLN A 80 -1.92 11.35 16.29
N LYS A 81 -3.20 11.13 15.96
CA LYS A 81 -4.24 10.71 16.93
C LYS A 81 -4.01 9.33 17.55
N LEU A 82 -3.16 8.49 16.97
CA LEU A 82 -2.83 7.19 17.54
C LEU A 82 -1.75 7.29 18.62
N ILE A 83 -0.95 8.36 18.57
CA ILE A 83 0.18 8.62 19.47
C ILE A 83 -0.26 9.46 20.68
N GLU A 84 -1.33 10.25 20.53
CA GLU A 84 -2.02 10.99 21.62
C GLU A 84 -2.89 10.08 22.50
#